data_AF-A0A1M6R841-F1
#
_entry.id   AF-A0A1M6R841-F1
#
_cell.length_a   1.000
_cell.length_b   1.000
_cell.length_c   1.000
_cell.angle_alpha   90.00
_cell.angle_beta   90.00
_cell.angle_gamma   90.00
#
_symmetry.space_group_name_H-M   'P 1'
#
loop_
_entity.id
_entity.type
_entity.pdbx_description
1 polymer ?
#
loop_
_entity_poly.entity_id
_entity_poly.type
_entity_poly.pdbx_seq_one_letter_code
_entity_poly.pdbx_strand_id
1 'polypeptide(L)'
;MVEKKGNLRELMTAMLRVGIVGYGGGPATMTLFRYEAVTRYQWLDDSEFAEILALANTLPGPMATKMAAYFGFRIGGWLGALLGVLAHILPSTLLVVLFFGIINHYRSYHAVRLMIAAVNPVISVLLGMLAYDFTRKSIQSLRWPAAFLGVLAALGCLLWLRIPDAVVVLAFLAFGALIGQTGKLSRWMDKSGSAKGGKDV
;
A
#
# COMPACT_ATOMS: atom_id res chain seq x y z
N MET A 1 -12.37 27.99 -15.25
CA MET A 1 -13.57 27.14 -14.99
C MET A 1 -13.85 27.22 -13.50
N VAL A 2 -15.12 27.28 -13.10
CA VAL A 2 -15.52 27.62 -11.72
C VAL A 2 -15.25 26.42 -10.80
N GLU A 3 -14.27 26.53 -9.90
CA GLU A 3 -14.11 25.59 -8.78
C GLU A 3 -15.39 25.63 -7.93
N LYS A 4 -16.21 24.58 -8.04
CA LYS A 4 -17.35 24.43 -7.14
C LYS A 4 -16.81 23.98 -5.78
N LYS A 5 -16.87 24.85 -4.78
CA LYS A 5 -16.48 24.54 -3.40
C LYS A 5 -17.44 23.45 -2.88
N GLY A 6 -16.99 22.20 -2.92
CA GLY A 6 -17.76 21.06 -2.42
C GLY A 6 -18.18 21.27 -0.97
N ASN A 7 -19.29 20.65 -0.57
CA ASN A 7 -19.75 20.75 0.81
C ASN A 7 -19.23 19.56 1.64
N LEU A 8 -18.97 19.74 2.94
CA LEU A 8 -18.48 18.65 3.82
C LEU A 8 -19.45 17.47 3.84
N ARG A 9 -20.76 17.73 3.72
CA ARG A 9 -21.79 16.69 3.62
C ARG A 9 -21.65 15.83 2.37
N GLU A 10 -21.28 16.45 1.25
CA GLU A 10 -21.05 15.74 -0.02
C GLU A 10 -19.81 14.86 0.08
N LEU A 11 -18.72 15.40 0.64
CA LEU A 11 -17.50 14.64 0.93
C LEU A 11 -17.80 13.41 1.80
N MET A 12 -18.48 13.59 2.93
CA MET A 12 -18.82 12.48 3.82
C MET A 12 -19.65 11.42 3.10
N THR A 13 -20.66 11.84 2.33
CA THR A 13 -21.53 10.91 1.60
C THR A 13 -20.77 10.14 0.51
N ALA A 14 -19.89 10.83 -0.22
CA ALA A 14 -19.03 10.24 -1.23
C ALA A 14 -18.08 9.21 -0.62
N MET A 15 -17.30 9.61 0.40
CA MET A 15 -16.29 8.76 1.01
C MET A 15 -16.91 7.55 1.73
N LEU A 16 -18.07 7.75 2.36
CA LEU A 16 -18.82 6.67 3.01
C LEU A 16 -19.38 5.68 1.99
N ARG A 17 -19.90 6.16 0.86
CA ARG A 17 -20.34 5.29 -0.24
C ARG A 17 -19.17 4.52 -0.84
N VAL A 18 -18.02 5.17 -1.04
CA VAL A 18 -16.81 4.48 -1.50
C VAL A 18 -16.35 3.45 -0.46
N GLY A 19 -16.44 3.74 0.84
CA GLY A 19 -16.11 2.80 1.91
C GLY A 19 -17.06 1.60 2.01
N ILE A 20 -18.34 1.77 1.66
CA ILE A 20 -19.37 0.71 1.73
C ILE A 20 -19.49 -0.07 0.41
N VAL A 21 -19.25 0.56 -0.74
CA VAL A 21 -19.52 -0.04 -2.07
C VAL A 21 -18.23 -0.29 -2.85
N GLY A 22 -17.09 0.26 -2.40
CA GLY A 22 -15.78 0.13 -3.05
C GLY A 22 -15.13 -1.24 -2.90
N TYR A 23 -15.90 -2.32 -3.00
CA TYR A 23 -15.41 -3.69 -3.08
C TYR A 23 -15.15 -4.08 -4.56
N GLY A 24 -14.18 -4.96 -4.81
CA GLY A 24 -13.81 -5.37 -6.18
C GLY A 24 -12.34 -5.18 -6.54
N GLY A 25 -11.48 -4.83 -5.59
CA GLY A 25 -10.04 -4.64 -5.78
C GLY A 25 -9.66 -3.24 -6.26
N GLY A 26 -8.35 -3.00 -6.41
CA GLY A 26 -7.79 -1.67 -6.67
C GLY A 26 -8.43 -0.89 -7.84
N PRO A 27 -8.60 -1.50 -9.03
CA PRO A 27 -9.20 -0.82 -10.17
C PRO A 27 -10.66 -0.42 -9.95
N ALA A 28 -11.48 -1.29 -9.34
CA ALA A 28 -12.89 -1.05 -9.10
C ALA A 28 -13.12 0.05 -8.05
N THR A 29 -12.33 0.04 -6.97
CA THR A 29 -12.39 1.11 -5.97
C THR A 29 -11.95 2.45 -6.59
N MET A 30 -10.95 2.45 -7.48
CA MET A 30 -10.45 3.67 -8.12
C MET A 30 -11.46 4.26 -9.12
N THR A 31 -12.17 3.42 -9.90
CA THR A 31 -13.23 3.92 -10.79
C THR A 31 -14.38 4.51 -9.99
N LEU A 32 -14.68 3.98 -8.80
CA LEU A 32 -15.67 4.56 -7.90
C LEU A 32 -15.23 5.92 -7.33
N PHE A 33 -13.95 6.05 -6.93
CA PHE A 33 -13.39 7.34 -6.53
C PHE A 33 -13.47 8.38 -7.67
N ARG A 34 -13.12 7.99 -8.90
CA ARG A 34 -13.22 8.85 -10.08
C ARG A 34 -14.68 9.25 -10.34
N TYR A 35 -15.61 8.29 -10.28
CA TYR A 35 -17.02 8.57 -10.49
C TYR A 35 -17.56 9.59 -9.47
N GLU A 36 -17.24 9.43 -8.19
CA GLU A 36 -17.67 10.37 -7.15
C GLU A 36 -17.03 11.76 -7.32
N ALA A 37 -15.71 11.82 -7.56
CA ALA A 37 -14.97 13.07 -7.62
C ALA A 37 -15.14 13.86 -8.94
N VAL A 38 -15.18 13.17 -10.07
CA VAL A 38 -15.21 13.77 -11.42
C VAL A 38 -16.62 13.82 -12.00
N THR A 39 -17.37 12.72 -11.92
CA THR A 39 -18.68 12.62 -12.59
C THR A 39 -19.82 13.16 -11.72
N ARG A 40 -19.90 12.74 -10.46
CA ARG A 40 -21.06 13.00 -9.59
C ARG A 40 -21.00 14.36 -8.92
N TYR A 41 -19.88 14.66 -8.25
CA TYR A 41 -19.73 15.93 -7.52
C TYR A 41 -18.90 16.98 -8.28
N GLN A 42 -18.20 16.57 -9.35
CA GLN A 42 -17.42 17.44 -10.24
C GLN A 42 -16.46 18.36 -9.48
N TRP A 43 -15.78 17.83 -8.45
CA TRP A 43 -14.76 18.56 -7.70
C TRP A 43 -13.44 18.68 -8.47
N LEU A 44 -13.20 17.75 -9.39
CA LEU A 44 -11.98 17.60 -10.15
C LEU A 44 -12.32 17.26 -11.60
N ASP A 45 -11.45 17.66 -12.51
CA ASP A 45 -11.46 17.14 -13.87
C ASP A 45 -10.65 15.83 -13.98
N ASP A 46 -10.78 15.13 -15.10
CA ASP A 46 -10.04 13.89 -15.38
C ASP A 46 -8.52 14.06 -15.32
N SER A 47 -8.03 15.22 -15.80
CA SER A 47 -6.62 15.58 -15.76
C SER A 47 -6.10 15.72 -14.33
N GLU A 48 -6.78 16.52 -13.51
CA GLU A 48 -6.44 16.69 -12.09
C GLU A 48 -6.52 15.37 -11.32
N PHE A 49 -7.55 14.55 -11.58
CA PHE A 49 -7.67 13.24 -10.95
C PHE A 49 -6.48 12.33 -11.27
N ALA A 50 -6.02 12.32 -12.52
CA ALA A 50 -4.85 11.54 -12.93
C ALA A 50 -3.56 12.02 -12.26
N GLU A 51 -3.38 13.33 -12.08
CA GLU A 51 -2.24 13.91 -11.36
C GLU A 51 -2.24 13.53 -9.88
N ILE A 52 -3.40 13.62 -9.22
CA ILE A 52 -3.56 13.22 -7.82
C ILE A 52 -3.33 11.72 -7.66
N LEU A 53 -3.83 10.93 -8.60
CA LEU A 53 -3.59 9.49 -8.63
C LEU A 53 -2.10 9.18 -8.76
N ALA A 54 -1.38 9.89 -9.64
CA ALA A 54 0.07 9.75 -9.76
C ALA A 54 0.77 10.09 -8.44
N LEU A 55 0.43 11.22 -7.81
CA LEU A 55 0.96 11.62 -6.50
C LEU A 55 0.67 10.61 -5.40
N ALA A 56 -0.55 10.05 -5.35
CA ALA A 56 -0.90 9.07 -4.35
C ALA A 56 -0.08 7.77 -4.49
N ASN A 57 0.31 7.40 -5.72
CA ASN A 57 1.17 6.24 -6.00
C ASN A 57 2.65 6.47 -5.67
N THR A 58 3.14 7.72 -5.71
CA THR A 58 4.53 8.01 -5.32
C THR A 58 4.72 8.00 -3.81
N LEU A 59 3.69 8.37 -3.06
CA LEU A 59 3.69 8.31 -1.61
C LEU A 59 3.67 6.83 -1.15
N PRO A 60 4.33 6.47 -0.03
CA PRO A 60 4.16 5.14 0.57
C PRO A 60 2.80 5.05 1.29
N GLY A 61 2.17 3.87 1.27
CA GLY A 61 0.93 3.58 2.02
C GLY A 61 -0.31 3.33 1.16
N PRO A 62 -1.47 3.05 1.79
CA PRO A 62 -2.68 2.66 1.07
C PRO A 62 -3.20 3.78 0.16
N MET A 63 -3.56 3.41 -1.07
CA MET A 63 -4.00 4.38 -2.08
C MET A 63 -5.32 5.06 -1.72
N ALA A 64 -6.31 4.27 -1.29
CA ALA A 64 -7.66 4.77 -1.02
C ALA A 64 -7.68 5.83 0.11
N THR A 65 -6.86 5.65 1.15
CA THR A 65 -6.80 6.60 2.27
C THR A 65 -6.14 7.92 1.87
N LYS A 66 -5.11 7.90 1.02
CA LYS A 66 -4.49 9.13 0.49
C LYS A 66 -5.46 9.91 -0.40
N MET A 67 -6.20 9.21 -1.27
CA MET A 67 -7.21 9.84 -2.12
C MET A 67 -8.31 10.48 -1.28
N ALA A 68 -8.83 9.75 -0.28
CA ALA A 68 -9.82 10.28 0.66
C ALA A 68 -9.29 11.50 1.45
N ALA A 69 -8.04 11.46 1.89
CA ALA A 69 -7.39 12.57 2.58
C ALA A 69 -7.25 13.80 1.68
N TYR A 70 -6.81 13.62 0.43
CA TYR A 70 -6.63 14.72 -0.51
C TYR A 70 -7.96 15.37 -0.91
N PHE A 71 -8.98 14.58 -1.23
CA PHE A 71 -10.32 15.09 -1.55
C PHE A 71 -10.92 15.84 -0.36
N GLY A 72 -10.74 15.28 0.85
CA GLY A 72 -11.14 15.97 2.07
C GLY A 72 -10.38 17.28 2.29
N PHE A 73 -9.07 17.26 2.03
CA PHE A 73 -8.21 18.43 2.15
C PHE A 73 -8.65 19.56 1.22
N ARG A 74 -8.94 19.25 -0.05
CA ARG A 74 -9.36 20.25 -1.04
C ARG A 74 -10.71 20.89 -0.70
N ILE A 75 -11.64 20.14 -0.13
CA ILE A 75 -13.00 20.61 0.18
C ILE A 75 -13.06 21.40 1.50
N GLY A 76 -12.42 20.89 2.56
CA GLY A 76 -12.59 21.39 3.92
C GLY A 76 -11.28 21.63 4.67
N GLY A 77 -10.15 21.72 3.98
CA GLY A 77 -8.83 21.85 4.60
C GLY A 77 -8.50 20.65 5.49
N TRP A 78 -7.73 20.88 6.54
CA TRP A 78 -7.31 19.83 7.49
C TRP A 78 -8.51 19.08 8.11
N LEU A 79 -9.58 19.81 8.40
CA LEU A 79 -10.78 19.23 8.99
C LEU A 79 -11.52 18.32 7.98
N GLY A 80 -11.60 18.75 6.72
CA GLY A 80 -12.13 17.94 5.64
C GLY A 80 -11.27 16.69 5.39
N ALA A 81 -9.94 16.80 5.44
CA ALA A 81 -9.04 15.66 5.26
C ALA A 81 -9.29 14.56 6.31
N LEU A 82 -9.40 14.96 7.59
CA LEU A 82 -9.72 14.03 8.67
C LEU A 82 -11.09 13.39 8.47
N LEU A 83 -12.13 14.19 8.17
CA LEU A 83 -13.48 13.68 7.96
C LEU A 83 -13.59 12.77 6.74
N GLY A 84 -12.87 13.06 5.65
CA GLY A 84 -12.85 12.24 4.45
C GLY A 84 -12.24 10.86 4.71
N VAL A 85 -11.11 10.83 5.41
CA VAL A 85 -10.45 9.57 5.81
C VAL A 85 -11.34 8.78 6.78
N LEU A 86 -11.90 9.44 7.79
CA LEU A 86 -12.80 8.79 8.74
C LEU A 86 -14.02 8.23 8.04
N ALA A 87 -14.72 9.02 7.21
CA ALA A 87 -15.90 8.55 6.48
C ALA A 87 -15.60 7.33 5.59
N HIS A 88 -14.39 7.23 5.04
CA HIS A 88 -13.96 6.10 4.23
C HIS A 88 -13.64 4.84 5.07
N ILE A 89 -12.91 4.98 6.18
CA ILE A 89 -12.40 3.85 6.99
C ILE A 89 -13.43 3.37 8.03
N LEU A 90 -14.26 4.27 8.55
CA LEU A 90 -15.22 3.99 9.61
C LEU A 90 -16.19 2.84 9.28
N PRO A 91 -16.83 2.75 8.09
CA PRO A 91 -17.79 1.67 7.81
C PRO A 91 -17.14 0.28 7.85
N SER A 92 -15.96 0.10 7.25
CA SER A 92 -15.25 -1.18 7.26
C SER A 92 -14.75 -1.53 8.67
N THR A 93 -14.23 -0.55 9.40
CA THR A 93 -13.77 -0.74 10.79
C THR A 93 -14.90 -1.16 11.72
N LEU A 94 -16.06 -0.50 11.64
CA LEU A 94 -17.23 -0.84 12.43
C LEU A 94 -17.73 -2.26 12.11
N LEU A 95 -17.76 -2.64 10.83
CA LEU A 95 -18.14 -3.99 10.44
C LEU A 95 -17.18 -5.04 11.02
N VAL A 96 -15.87 -4.82 10.91
CA VAL A 96 -14.87 -5.75 11.46
C VAL A 96 -15.01 -5.89 12.98
N VAL A 97 -15.15 -4.77 13.70
CA VAL A 97 -15.34 -4.78 15.17
C VAL A 97 -16.64 -5.53 15.55
N LEU A 98 -17.73 -5.28 14.83
CA LEU A 98 -19.01 -5.96 15.04
C LEU A 98 -18.90 -7.47 14.83
N PHE A 99 -18.36 -7.90 13.68
CA PHE A 99 -18.16 -9.31 13.36
C PHE A 99 -17.22 -9.99 14.35
N PHE A 100 -16.15 -9.31 14.75
CA PHE A 100 -15.23 -9.82 15.76
C PHE A 100 -15.94 -10.04 17.11
N GLY A 101 -16.79 -9.09 17.54
CA GLY A 101 -17.61 -9.24 18.73
C GLY A 101 -18.53 -10.45 18.68
N ILE A 102 -19.21 -10.67 17.54
CA ILE A 102 -20.08 -11.83 17.31
C ILE A 102 -19.27 -13.13 17.39
N ILE A 103 -18.16 -13.22 16.65
CA ILE A 103 -17.30 -14.41 16.62
C ILE A 103 -16.77 -14.73 18.03
N ASN A 104 -16.37 -13.71 18.79
CA ASN A 104 -15.86 -13.90 20.14
C ASN A 104 -16.93 -14.39 21.12
N HIS A 105 -18.18 -13.91 20.99
CA HIS A 105 -19.30 -14.37 21.80
C HIS A 105 -19.61 -15.86 21.57
N TYR A 106 -19.58 -16.32 20.32
CA TYR A 106 -19.87 -17.72 19.95
C TYR A 106 -18.63 -18.64 19.90
N ARG A 107 -17.47 -18.18 20.36
CA ARG A 107 -16.20 -18.93 20.28
C ARG A 107 -16.19 -20.26 21.05
N SER A 108 -17.09 -20.41 22.03
CA SER A 108 -17.26 -21.65 22.81
C SER A 108 -17.84 -22.81 22.00
N TYR A 109 -18.61 -22.52 20.94
CA TYR A 109 -19.20 -23.55 20.08
C TYR A 109 -18.14 -24.24 19.22
N HIS A 110 -18.20 -25.57 19.19
CA HIS A 110 -17.23 -26.40 18.46
C HIS A 110 -17.15 -26.05 16.97
N ALA A 111 -18.29 -25.78 16.34
CA ALA A 111 -18.37 -25.37 14.94
C ALA A 111 -17.61 -24.06 14.65
N VAL A 112 -17.80 -23.02 15.47
CA VAL A 112 -17.12 -21.72 15.30
C VAL A 112 -15.61 -21.86 15.51
N ARG A 113 -15.20 -22.67 16.49
CA ARG A 113 -13.77 -22.94 16.74
C ARG A 113 -13.11 -23.62 15.54
N LEU A 114 -13.78 -24.60 14.92
CA LEU A 114 -13.32 -25.25 13.70
C LEU A 114 -13.25 -24.28 12.52
N MET A 115 -14.24 -23.39 12.37
CA MET A 115 -14.23 -22.36 11.31
C MET A 115 -13.03 -21.42 11.46
N ILE A 116 -12.75 -20.94 12.68
CA ILE A 116 -11.57 -20.09 12.94
C ILE A 116 -10.28 -20.88 12.68
N ALA A 117 -10.20 -22.13 13.14
CA ALA A 117 -9.02 -22.97 12.94
C ALA A 117 -8.75 -23.24 11.46
N ALA A 118 -9.79 -23.34 10.62
CA ALA A 118 -9.67 -23.53 9.18
C ALA A 118 -9.12 -22.28 8.46
N VAL A 119 -9.23 -21.08 9.03
CA VAL A 119 -8.69 -19.85 8.44
C VAL A 119 -7.15 -19.76 8.61
N ASN A 120 -6.61 -20.26 9.71
CA ASN A 120 -5.16 -20.22 10.00
C ASN A 120 -4.26 -20.82 8.89
N PRO A 121 -4.53 -22.02 8.33
CA PRO A 121 -3.72 -22.56 7.24
C PRO A 121 -3.82 -21.71 5.97
N VAL A 122 -5.00 -21.13 5.68
CA VAL A 122 -5.19 -20.24 4.52
C VAL A 122 -4.32 -18.99 4.65
N ILE A 123 -4.32 -18.35 5.83
CA ILE A 123 -3.45 -17.20 6.11
C ILE A 123 -1.97 -17.60 5.98
N SER A 124 -1.59 -18.78 6.49
CA SER A 124 -0.22 -19.27 6.44
C SER A 124 0.28 -19.47 5.01
N VAL A 125 -0.56 -20.07 4.14
CA VAL A 125 -0.25 -20.24 2.72
C VAL A 125 -0.17 -18.89 2.01
N LEU A 126 -1.08 -17.96 2.30
CA LEU A 126 -1.07 -16.62 1.71
C LEU A 126 0.21 -15.85 2.08
N LEU A 127 0.58 -15.84 3.36
CA LEU A 127 1.82 -15.23 3.83
C LEU A 127 3.06 -15.92 3.24
N GLY A 128 3.02 -17.25 3.11
CA GLY A 128 4.07 -18.03 2.44
C GLY A 128 4.23 -17.66 0.96
N MET A 129 3.14 -17.48 0.23
CA MET A 129 3.16 -17.02 -1.17
C MET A 129 3.75 -15.60 -1.28
N LEU A 130 3.34 -14.68 -0.41
CA LEU A 130 3.90 -13.32 -0.39
C LEU A 130 5.41 -13.32 -0.10
N ALA A 131 5.83 -14.12 0.89
CA ALA A 131 7.25 -14.28 1.22
C ALA A 131 8.03 -14.88 0.04
N TYR A 132 7.46 -15.88 -0.64
CA TYR A 132 8.06 -16.49 -1.83
C TYR A 132 8.20 -15.49 -2.98
N ASP A 133 7.16 -14.71 -3.27
CA ASP A 133 7.18 -13.70 -4.34
C ASP A 133 8.23 -12.61 -4.07
N PHE A 134 8.34 -12.14 -2.83
CA PHE A 134 9.38 -11.19 -2.44
C PHE A 134 10.79 -11.79 -2.54
N THR A 135 10.94 -13.05 -2.16
CA THR A 135 12.23 -13.77 -2.25
C THR A 135 12.64 -13.96 -3.70
N ARG A 136 11.73 -14.45 -4.56
CA ARG A 136 11.97 -14.63 -6.00
C ARG A 136 12.35 -13.31 -6.68
N LYS A 137 11.62 -12.23 -6.40
CA LYS A 137 11.93 -10.89 -6.93
C LYS A 137 13.29 -10.38 -6.43
N SER A 138 13.63 -10.62 -5.17
CA SER A 138 14.95 -10.25 -4.62
C SER A 138 16.10 -11.03 -5.28
N ILE A 139 15.96 -12.34 -5.44
CA ILE A 139 16.99 -13.21 -6.06
C ILE A 139 17.26 -12.83 -7.52
N GLN A 140 16.26 -12.38 -8.29
CA GLN A 140 16.49 -11.96 -9.68
C GLN A 140 17.35 -10.68 -9.79
N SER A 141 17.36 -9.85 -8.73
CA SER A 141 18.14 -8.61 -8.69
C SER A 141 19.55 -8.78 -8.10
N LEU A 142 19.80 -9.88 -7.40
CA LEU A 142 21.00 -10.12 -6.59
C LEU A 142 21.70 -11.42 -7.01
N ARG A 143 23.04 -11.46 -7.03
CA ARG A 143 23.77 -12.69 -7.34
C ARG A 143 23.38 -13.78 -6.32
N TRP A 144 23.10 -15.01 -6.80
CA TRP A 144 22.66 -16.17 -5.99
C TRP A 144 23.35 -16.35 -4.62
N PRO A 145 24.69 -16.16 -4.48
CA PRO A 145 25.35 -16.31 -3.18
C PRO A 145 24.95 -15.22 -2.16
N ALA A 146 24.74 -13.99 -2.62
CA ALA A 146 24.36 -12.87 -1.77
C ALA A 146 22.91 -12.99 -1.29
N ALA A 147 22.02 -13.57 -2.11
CA ALA A 147 20.64 -13.80 -1.71
C ALA A 147 20.54 -14.88 -0.62
N PHE A 148 21.31 -15.97 -0.75
CA PHE A 148 21.34 -17.04 0.27
C PHE A 148 21.91 -16.54 1.60
N LEU A 149 22.97 -15.73 1.55
CA LEU A 149 23.55 -15.12 2.74
C LEU A 149 22.60 -14.10 3.39
N GLY A 150 21.84 -13.34 2.59
CA GLY A 150 20.82 -12.39 3.07
C GLY A 150 19.67 -13.09 3.80
N VAL A 151 19.18 -14.22 3.28
CA VAL A 151 18.13 -15.02 3.94
C VAL A 151 18.65 -15.61 5.25
N LEU A 152 19.85 -16.17 5.26
CA LEU A 152 20.49 -16.71 6.47
C LEU A 152 20.73 -15.63 7.53
N ALA A 153 21.19 -14.45 7.12
CA ALA A 153 21.39 -13.32 8.03
C ALA A 153 20.06 -12.80 8.61
N ALA A 154 19.01 -12.72 7.80
CA ALA A 154 17.68 -12.31 8.26
C ALA A 154 17.11 -13.31 9.27
N LEU A 155 17.20 -14.60 8.96
CA LEU A 155 16.74 -15.68 9.83
C LEU A 155 17.56 -15.75 11.13
N GLY A 156 18.88 -15.55 11.04
CA GLY A 156 19.77 -15.46 12.20
C GLY A 156 19.44 -14.28 13.11
N CYS A 157 19.25 -13.08 12.54
CA CYS A 157 18.83 -11.90 13.31
C CYS A 157 17.47 -12.10 14.00
N LEU A 158 16.52 -12.74 13.33
CA LEU A 158 15.19 -12.97 13.88
C LEU A 158 15.19 -14.01 15.02
N LEU A 159 15.96 -15.09 14.85
CA LEU A 159 15.96 -16.23 15.78
C LEU A 159 16.92 -16.06 16.97
N TRP A 160 18.10 -15.45 16.77
CA TRP A 160 19.13 -15.37 17.80
C TRP A 160 19.13 -14.06 18.60
N LEU A 161 18.76 -12.93 17.97
CA LEU A 161 18.94 -11.62 18.60
C LEU A 161 17.66 -11.04 19.23
N ARG A 162 16.48 -11.66 19.05
CA ARG A 162 15.17 -11.17 19.55
C ARG A 162 14.95 -9.67 19.28
N ILE A 163 15.57 -9.13 18.22
CA ILE A 163 15.45 -7.73 17.84
C ILE A 163 14.02 -7.51 17.32
N PRO A 164 13.39 -6.34 17.61
CA PRO A 164 12.11 -5.98 17.02
C PRO A 164 12.16 -6.13 15.49
N ASP A 165 11.17 -6.80 14.93
CA ASP A 165 11.03 -7.07 13.49
C ASP A 165 11.16 -5.79 12.65
N ALA A 166 10.66 -4.66 13.16
CA ALA A 166 10.81 -3.35 12.54
C ALA A 166 12.28 -2.91 12.35
N VAL A 167 13.15 -3.18 13.33
CA VAL A 167 14.57 -2.80 13.28
C VAL A 167 15.32 -3.68 12.27
N VAL A 168 15.00 -4.97 12.20
CA VAL A 168 15.57 -5.88 11.19
C VAL A 168 15.19 -5.42 9.79
N VAL A 169 13.93 -5.08 9.56
CA VAL A 169 13.46 -4.55 8.26
C VAL A 169 14.17 -3.25 7.89
N LEU A 170 14.32 -2.31 8.83
CA LEU A 170 15.04 -1.06 8.62
C LEU A 170 16.51 -1.28 8.28
N ALA A 171 17.19 -2.20 8.98
CA ALA A 171 18.59 -2.52 8.72
C ALA A 171 18.79 -3.14 7.33
N PHE A 172 17.91 -4.07 6.94
CA PHE A 172 17.95 -4.67 5.60
C PHE A 172 17.61 -3.66 4.49
N LEU A 173 16.66 -2.75 4.73
CA LEU A 173 16.36 -1.65 3.80
C LEU A 173 17.54 -0.70 3.64
N ALA A 174 18.20 -0.32 4.74
CA ALA A 174 19.39 0.52 4.71
C ALA A 174 20.55 -0.16 3.97
N PHE A 175 20.81 -1.43 4.26
CA PHE A 175 21.83 -2.23 3.58
C PHE A 175 21.54 -2.37 2.07
N GLY A 176 20.28 -2.65 1.71
CA GLY A 176 19.83 -2.71 0.32
C GLY A 176 19.97 -1.38 -0.40
N ALA A 177 19.67 -0.24 0.26
CA ALA A 177 19.83 1.09 -0.31
C ALA A 177 21.31 1.44 -0.58
N LEU A 178 22.21 1.09 0.34
CA LEU A 178 23.65 1.33 0.20
C LEU A 178 24.27 0.54 -0.98
N ILE A 179 23.85 -0.72 -1.15
CA ILE A 179 24.30 -1.57 -2.28
C ILE A 179 23.63 -1.16 -3.60
N GLY A 180 22.37 -0.74 -3.55
CA GLY A 180 21.63 -0.28 -4.72
C GLY A 180 22.21 0.99 -5.35
N GLN A 181 22.73 1.91 -4.55
CA GLN A 181 23.39 3.12 -5.04
C GLN A 181 24.72 2.84 -5.75
N THR A 182 25.51 1.88 -5.25
CA THR A 182 26.78 1.47 -5.86
C THR A 182 26.59 0.77 -7.23
N GLY A 183 25.52 -0.02 -7.38
CA GLY A 183 25.18 -0.66 -8.66
C GLY A 183 24.62 0.30 -9.74
N LYS A 184 24.01 1.42 -9.33
CA LYS A 184 23.51 2.46 -10.25
C LYS A 184 24.64 3.39 -10.73
N LEU A 185 25.62 3.66 -9.88
CA LEU A 185 26.83 4.44 -10.22
C LEU A 185 27.71 3.72 -11.25
N SER A 186 27.97 2.42 -11.05
CA SER A 186 28.80 1.61 -11.95
C SER A 186 28.23 1.55 -13.38
N ARG A 187 26.91 1.37 -13.53
CA ARG A 187 26.24 1.38 -14.85
C ARG A 187 26.21 2.75 -15.53
N TRP A 188 26.29 3.85 -14.77
CA TRP A 188 26.36 5.20 -15.32
C TRP A 188 27.77 5.53 -15.80
N MET A 189 28.80 5.06 -15.08
CA MET A 189 30.21 5.21 -15.47
C MET A 189 30.56 4.40 -16.73
N ASP A 190 29.99 3.20 -16.89
CA ASP A 190 30.22 2.34 -18.05
C ASP A 190 29.60 2.91 -19.34
N LYS A 191 28.37 3.46 -19.25
CA LYS A 191 27.75 4.23 -20.35
C LYS A 191 28.51 5.51 -20.69
N SER A 192 29.18 6.12 -19.72
CA SER A 192 29.98 7.34 -19.93
C SER A 192 31.35 7.05 -20.55
N GLY A 193 31.89 5.85 -20.32
CA GLY A 193 33.12 5.36 -20.95
C GLY A 193 32.93 4.90 -22.39
N SER A 194 31.83 4.23 -22.71
CA SER A 194 31.56 3.74 -24.07
C SER A 194 31.21 4.84 -25.08
N ALA A 195 30.76 6.02 -24.63
CA ALA A 195 30.41 7.14 -25.53
C ALA A 195 31.62 7.97 -26.00
N LYS A 196 32.82 7.73 -25.47
CA LYS A 196 34.05 8.49 -25.80
C LYS A 196 35.08 7.72 -26.65
N GLY A 197 34.80 6.48 -27.06
CA GLY A 197 35.73 5.66 -27.86
C GLY A 197 35.41 5.54 -29.36
N GLY A 198 34.53 6.40 -29.91
CA GLY A 198 34.00 6.29 -31.28
C GLY A 198 34.17 7.54 -32.15
N LYS A 199 35.20 8.33 -31.89
CA LYS A 199 35.73 9.33 -32.82
C LYS A 199 37.25 9.27 -32.69
N ASP A 200 37.93 9.20 -33.84
CA ASP A 200 39.39 9.12 -34.04
C ASP A 200 39.88 7.73 -34.49
N VAL A 201 39.47 7.29 -35.69
CA VAL A 201 40.30 6.98 -36.89
C VAL A 201 39.37 6.95 -38.11
#